data_AF-A0A956GRV3-F1
#
_entry.id   AF-A0A956GRV3-F1
#
_cell.length_a   1.000
_cell.length_b   1.000
_cell.length_c   1.000
_cell.angle_alpha   90.00
_cell.angle_beta   90.00
_cell.angle_gamma   90.00
#
_symmetry.space_group_name_H-M   'P 1'
#
loop_
_entity.id
_entity.type
_entity.pdbx_description
1 polymer ?
#
loop_
_entity_poly.entity_id
_entity_poly.type
_entity_poly.pdbx_seq_one_letter_code
_entity_poly.pdbx_strand_id
1 'polypeptide(L)'
;MKAPRTARRWSRGLNVPLVAAAVATALCVSLVAGHHRWWTLPGLDALERTSLDARFHWRGPRAPLDDRIVVVGIDDDTRRAFPETTQFRRGYARLLDALAAYHPKVIALDLFFSSPERILRAPLAEQLTAARAALDGVEAPPDAVRQAQAALAALDDELRGDDVL
;
A
#
# COMPACT_ATOMS: atom_id res chain seq x y z
N MET A 1 62.48 32.11 46.19
CA MET A 1 62.81 31.09 45.16
C MET A 1 61.51 30.65 44.48
N LYS A 2 61.27 31.06 43.23
CA LYS A 2 60.05 30.70 42.46
C LYS A 2 60.32 29.41 41.68
N ALA A 3 59.51 28.36 41.90
CA ALA A 3 59.58 27.11 41.16
C ALA A 3 59.08 27.27 39.72
N PRO A 4 59.68 26.59 38.72
CA PRO A 4 59.24 26.69 37.33
C PRO A 4 57.94 25.91 37.11
N ARG A 5 56.94 26.58 36.51
CA ARG A 5 55.69 25.96 36.06
C ARG A 5 55.97 25.20 34.76
N THR A 6 55.92 23.87 34.81
CA THR A 6 56.03 23.02 33.63
C THR A 6 54.76 23.16 32.78
N ALA A 7 54.88 23.81 31.63
CA ALA A 7 53.81 23.87 30.65
C ALA A 7 53.62 22.48 30.02
N ARG A 8 52.56 21.78 30.44
CA ARG A 8 52.17 20.47 29.89
C ARG A 8 51.67 20.69 28.46
N ARG A 9 52.57 20.56 27.49
CA ARG A 9 52.27 20.70 26.07
C ARG A 9 51.42 19.51 25.63
N TRP A 10 50.10 19.69 25.60
CA TRP A 10 49.18 18.74 24.98
C TRP A 10 49.43 18.72 23.47
N SER A 11 50.30 17.81 23.01
CA SER A 11 50.36 17.48 21.60
C SER A 11 49.10 16.69 21.25
N ARG A 12 48.10 17.37 20.69
CA ARG A 12 46.95 16.74 20.04
C ARG A 12 47.44 16.07 18.77
N GLY A 13 47.98 14.86 18.90
CA GLY A 13 48.16 13.98 17.75
C GLY A 13 46.78 13.73 17.15
N LEU A 14 46.64 13.98 15.85
CA LEU A 14 45.38 13.72 15.16
C LEU A 14 45.13 12.20 15.23
N ASN A 15 44.00 11.79 15.79
CA ASN A 15 43.61 10.39 15.83
C ASN A 15 43.19 9.96 14.42
N VAL A 16 44.18 9.66 13.57
CA VAL A 16 44.01 9.23 12.18
C VAL A 16 42.91 8.18 12.01
N PRO A 17 42.78 7.12 12.83
CA PRO A 17 41.69 6.15 12.65
C PRO A 17 40.31 6.76 12.88
N LEU A 18 40.18 7.68 13.83
CA LEU A 18 38.91 8.34 14.13
C LEU A 18 38.54 9.33 13.02
N VAL A 19 39.51 10.07 12.48
CA VAL A 19 39.30 10.96 11.34
C VAL A 19 38.93 10.17 10.08
N ALA A 20 39.60 9.04 9.81
CA ALA A 20 39.27 8.17 8.69
C ALA A 20 37.85 7.61 8.80
N ALA A 21 37.45 7.14 9.98
CA ALA A 21 36.09 6.66 10.23
C ALA A 21 35.05 7.77 10.06
N ALA A 22 35.32 8.98 10.56
CA ALA A 22 34.42 10.13 10.40
C ALA A 22 34.26 10.53 8.92
N VAL A 23 35.35 10.57 8.16
CA VAL A 23 35.31 10.86 6.72
C VAL A 23 34.54 9.79 5.95
N ALA A 24 34.81 8.51 6.22
CA ALA A 24 34.09 7.41 5.58
C ALA A 24 32.59 7.47 5.89
N THR A 25 32.22 7.74 7.14
CA THR A 25 30.82 7.90 7.55
C THR A 25 30.16 9.07 6.84
N ALA A 26 30.82 10.24 6.80
CA ALA A 26 30.31 11.42 6.11
C ALA A 26 30.13 11.17 4.61
N LEU A 27 31.04 10.43 3.98
CA LEU A 27 30.95 10.03 2.59
C LEU A 27 29.75 9.10 2.35
N CYS A 28 29.57 8.05 3.16
CA CYS A 28 28.41 7.15 3.06
C CYS A 28 27.08 7.89 3.23
N VAL A 29 26.98 8.75 4.26
CA VAL A 29 25.76 9.56 4.50
C VAL A 29 25.48 10.47 3.31
N SER A 30 26.51 11.13 2.76
CA SER A 30 26.36 12.02 1.61
C SER A 30 25.92 11.26 0.34
N LEU A 31 26.45 10.07 0.11
CA LEU A 31 26.07 9.21 -1.01
C LEU A 31 24.62 8.73 -0.88
N VAL A 32 24.18 8.30 0.31
CA VAL A 32 22.80 7.88 0.56
C VAL A 32 21.83 9.05 0.45
N ALA A 33 22.16 10.21 1.03
CA ALA A 33 21.34 11.41 0.95
C ALA A 33 21.23 11.92 -0.49
N GLY A 34 22.35 11.94 -1.23
CA GLY A 34 22.36 12.25 -2.66
C GLY A 34 21.54 11.24 -3.47
N HIS A 35 21.61 9.96 -3.10
CA HIS A 35 20.87 8.90 -3.76
C HIS A 35 19.35 9.11 -3.68
N HIS A 36 18.85 9.40 -2.48
CA HIS A 36 17.42 9.63 -2.25
C HIS A 36 16.90 10.98 -2.76
N ARG A 37 17.76 12.00 -2.86
CA ARG A 37 17.32 13.38 -3.12
C ARG A 37 17.53 13.84 -4.56
N TRP A 38 18.61 13.42 -5.20
CA TRP A 38 19.08 14.05 -6.44
C TRP A 38 19.54 13.07 -7.53
N TRP A 39 20.02 11.87 -7.20
CA TRP A 39 20.59 10.92 -8.18
C TRP A 39 20.25 9.46 -7.89
N THR A 40 19.79 8.68 -8.87
CA THR A 40 19.66 7.23 -8.70
C THR A 40 21.00 6.54 -8.99
N LEU A 41 21.72 6.07 -7.96
CA LEU A 41 22.93 5.26 -8.13
C LEU A 41 22.51 3.83 -8.52
N PRO A 42 22.80 3.40 -9.76
CA PRO A 42 22.36 2.10 -10.23
C PRO A 42 22.99 0.98 -9.37
N GLY A 43 22.13 0.09 -8.86
CA GLY A 43 22.55 -1.08 -8.08
C GLY A 43 22.54 -0.89 -6.56
N LEU A 44 22.48 0.34 -6.04
CA LEU A 44 22.39 0.56 -4.58
C LEU A 44 21.06 0.00 -4.03
N ASP A 45 19.95 0.31 -4.71
CA ASP A 45 18.62 -0.25 -4.38
C ASP A 45 18.57 -1.78 -4.50
N ALA A 46 19.34 -2.36 -5.41
CA ALA A 46 19.41 -3.81 -5.58
C ALA A 46 20.20 -4.45 -4.43
N LEU A 47 21.32 -3.84 -4.02
CA LEU A 47 22.08 -4.27 -2.86
C LEU A 47 21.26 -4.16 -1.57
N GLU A 48 20.53 -3.05 -1.38
CA GLU A 48 19.64 -2.88 -0.24
C GLU A 48 18.59 -3.99 -0.20
N ARG A 49 17.81 -4.19 -1.28
CA ARG A 49 16.79 -5.24 -1.38
C ARG A 49 17.35 -6.63 -1.12
N THR A 50 18.47 -6.97 -1.76
CA THR A 50 19.12 -8.27 -1.59
C THR A 50 19.60 -8.48 -0.14
N SER A 51 20.13 -7.42 0.50
CA SER A 51 20.56 -7.49 1.90
C SER A 51 19.37 -7.66 2.86
N LEU A 52 18.23 -7.03 2.57
CA LEU A 52 16.99 -7.20 3.33
C LEU A 52 16.46 -8.63 3.19
N ASP A 53 16.39 -9.15 1.96
CA ASP A 53 15.96 -10.52 1.71
C ASP A 53 16.87 -11.54 2.40
N ALA A 54 18.19 -11.36 2.33
CA ALA A 54 19.15 -12.21 3.04
C ALA A 54 18.91 -12.21 4.56
N ARG A 55 18.59 -11.04 5.16
CA ARG A 55 18.25 -10.95 6.58
C ARG A 55 16.98 -11.72 6.91
N PHE A 56 15.94 -11.64 6.09
CA PHE A 56 14.71 -12.41 6.31
C PHE A 56 14.94 -13.90 6.14
N HIS A 57 15.74 -14.30 5.15
CA HIS A 57 16.10 -15.68 4.91
C HIS A 57 16.90 -16.27 6.09
N TRP A 58 17.92 -15.56 6.57
CA TRP A 58 18.72 -15.98 7.74
C TRP A 58 17.94 -15.99 9.04
N ARG A 59 16.98 -15.07 9.22
CA ARG A 59 16.09 -15.06 10.38
C ARG A 59 15.18 -16.30 10.40
N GLY A 60 14.85 -16.83 9.24
CA GLY A 60 13.97 -17.98 9.06
C GLY A 60 12.47 -17.69 9.26
N PRO A 61 11.61 -18.68 9.02
CA PRO A 61 10.18 -18.60 9.25
C PRO A 61 9.89 -18.36 10.73
N ARG A 62 8.90 -17.50 11.03
CA ARG A 62 8.39 -17.33 12.39
C ARG A 62 6.93 -17.75 12.41
N ALA A 63 6.60 -18.68 13.30
CA ALA A 63 5.21 -18.98 13.59
C ALA A 63 4.51 -17.74 14.17
N PRO A 64 3.20 -17.61 13.99
CA PRO A 64 2.39 -16.68 14.77
C PRO A 64 2.67 -16.85 16.27
N LEU A 65 2.48 -15.79 17.05
CA LEU A 65 2.61 -15.88 18.51
C LEU A 65 1.59 -16.87 19.11
N ASP A 66 0.47 -17.09 18.41
CA ASP A 66 -0.64 -17.93 18.85
C ASP A 66 -1.26 -18.63 17.62
N ASP A 67 -1.49 -19.94 17.72
CA ASP A 67 -2.02 -20.79 16.63
C ASP A 67 -3.46 -20.44 16.24
N ARG A 68 -4.16 -19.66 17.06
CA ARG A 68 -5.51 -19.15 16.77
C ARG A 68 -5.51 -17.93 15.85
N ILE A 69 -4.32 -17.37 15.55
CA ILE A 69 -4.16 -16.22 14.68
C ILE A 69 -3.76 -16.72 13.29
N VAL A 70 -4.57 -16.38 12.30
CA VAL A 70 -4.30 -16.67 10.89
C VAL A 70 -4.04 -15.36 10.16
N VAL A 71 -2.92 -15.29 9.44
CA VAL A 71 -2.60 -14.18 8.55
C VAL A 71 -2.87 -14.65 7.12
N VAL A 72 -3.80 -13.97 6.45
CA VAL A 72 -4.13 -14.23 5.04
C VAL A 72 -3.40 -13.19 4.20
N GLY A 73 -2.34 -13.62 3.51
CA GLY A 73 -1.61 -12.78 2.57
C GLY A 73 -2.23 -12.85 1.18
N ILE A 74 -2.48 -11.69 0.57
CA ILE A 74 -2.88 -11.59 -0.84
C ILE A 74 -1.67 -11.08 -1.62
N ASP A 75 -1.01 -11.99 -2.34
CA ASP A 75 0.15 -11.68 -3.17
C ASP A 75 -0.24 -11.35 -4.63
N ASP A 76 0.76 -11.05 -5.46
CA ASP A 76 0.56 -10.68 -6.85
C ASP A 76 0.07 -11.85 -7.72
N ASP A 77 0.39 -13.09 -7.35
CA ASP A 77 -0.13 -14.29 -8.02
C ASP A 77 -1.63 -14.45 -7.74
N THR A 78 -2.03 -14.31 -6.47
CA THR A 78 -3.43 -14.35 -6.03
C THR A 78 -4.24 -13.23 -6.69
N ARG A 79 -3.68 -12.02 -6.77
CA ARG A 79 -4.33 -10.89 -7.46
C ARG A 79 -4.55 -11.15 -8.94
N ARG A 80 -3.57 -11.77 -9.62
CA ARG A 80 -3.70 -12.14 -11.04
C ARG A 80 -4.67 -13.30 -11.26
N ALA A 81 -4.69 -14.27 -10.36
CA ALA A 81 -5.58 -15.43 -10.46
C ALA A 81 -7.03 -15.09 -10.13
N PHE A 82 -7.26 -14.18 -9.18
CA PHE A 82 -8.59 -13.80 -8.68
C PHE A 82 -8.77 -12.27 -8.70
N PRO A 83 -8.77 -11.63 -9.88
CA PRO A 83 -8.94 -10.18 -9.99
C PRO A 83 -10.30 -9.74 -9.45
N GLU A 84 -11.35 -10.53 -9.69
CA GLU A 84 -12.73 -10.23 -9.26
C GLU A 84 -12.86 -10.09 -7.74
N THR A 85 -12.03 -10.84 -6.99
CA THR A 85 -12.03 -10.85 -5.53
C THR A 85 -11.16 -9.74 -4.95
N THR A 86 -10.03 -9.43 -5.62
CA THR A 86 -8.98 -8.58 -5.06
C THR A 86 -9.05 -7.12 -5.52
N GLN A 87 -9.78 -6.83 -6.59
CA GLN A 87 -9.89 -5.48 -7.18
C GLN A 87 -11.21 -4.76 -6.87
N PHE A 88 -12.26 -5.50 -6.54
CA PHE A 88 -13.59 -4.95 -6.28
C PHE A 88 -13.99 -5.15 -4.82
N ARG A 89 -14.74 -4.22 -4.23
CA ARG A 89 -15.15 -4.33 -2.83
C ARG A 89 -16.16 -5.42 -2.58
N ARG A 90 -17.04 -5.71 -3.55
CA ARG A 90 -17.88 -6.92 -3.53
C ARG A 90 -17.05 -8.20 -3.45
N GLY A 91 -15.84 -8.18 -4.02
CA GLY A 91 -14.88 -9.27 -3.94
C GLY A 91 -14.37 -9.46 -2.51
N TYR A 92 -13.95 -8.36 -1.88
CA TYR A 92 -13.58 -8.35 -0.46
C TYR A 92 -14.73 -8.74 0.46
N ALA A 93 -15.96 -8.28 0.20
CA ALA A 93 -17.14 -8.67 0.99
C ALA A 93 -17.35 -10.19 0.94
N ARG A 94 -17.30 -10.80 -0.25
CA ARG A 94 -17.39 -12.26 -0.40
C ARG A 94 -16.24 -13.00 0.30
N LEU A 95 -15.03 -12.46 0.25
CA LEU A 95 -13.89 -13.00 0.99
C LEU A 95 -14.14 -12.93 2.50
N LEU A 96 -14.62 -11.80 3.01
CA LEU A 96 -14.95 -11.60 4.41
C LEU A 96 -16.08 -12.54 4.86
N ASP A 97 -17.12 -12.73 4.06
CA ASP A 97 -18.21 -13.66 4.36
C ASP A 97 -17.70 -15.10 4.44
N ALA A 98 -16.82 -15.50 3.51
CA ALA A 98 -16.20 -16.81 3.53
C ALA A 98 -15.29 -17.01 4.75
N LEU A 99 -14.57 -15.98 5.18
CA LEU A 99 -13.76 -16.02 6.42
C LEU A 99 -14.66 -16.03 7.67
N ALA A 100 -15.76 -15.28 7.66
CA ALA A 100 -16.71 -15.20 8.76
C ALA A 100 -17.43 -16.53 9.01
N ALA A 101 -17.59 -17.37 7.98
CA ALA A 101 -18.13 -18.72 8.11
C ALA A 101 -17.32 -19.63 9.05
N TYR A 102 -16.04 -19.31 9.31
CA TYR A 102 -15.21 -20.01 10.30
C TYR A 102 -15.37 -19.45 11.73
N HIS A 103 -16.29 -18.50 11.95
CA HIS A 103 -16.57 -17.85 13.22
C HIS A 103 -15.34 -17.27 13.95
N PRO A 104 -14.49 -16.47 13.28
CA PRO A 104 -13.40 -15.77 13.96
C PRO A 104 -13.98 -14.76 14.96
N LYS A 105 -13.26 -14.52 16.06
CA LYS A 105 -13.65 -13.50 17.04
C LYS A 105 -13.55 -12.08 16.49
N VAL A 106 -12.55 -11.84 15.65
CA VAL A 106 -12.23 -10.55 15.02
C VAL A 106 -11.61 -10.82 13.66
N ILE A 107 -11.97 -10.03 12.66
CA ILE A 107 -11.27 -9.96 11.38
C ILE A 107 -10.66 -8.57 11.28
N ALA A 108 -9.33 -8.50 11.19
CA ALA A 108 -8.60 -7.25 11.00
C ALA A 108 -8.12 -7.16 9.55
N LEU A 109 -8.30 -5.99 8.94
CA LEU A 109 -7.90 -5.71 7.57
C LEU A 109 -6.70 -4.77 7.59
N ASP A 110 -5.56 -5.23 7.09
CA ASP A 110 -4.39 -4.39 6.84
C ASP A 110 -4.38 -3.95 5.37
N LEU A 111 -5.34 -3.09 5.04
CA LEU A 111 -5.48 -2.49 3.72
C LEU A 111 -6.21 -1.16 3.84
N PHE A 112 -6.05 -0.31 2.83
CA PHE A 112 -6.85 0.88 2.66
C PHE A 112 -7.25 1.02 1.20
N PHE A 113 -8.49 1.46 0.96
CA PHE A 113 -8.94 1.81 -0.38
C PHE A 113 -8.52 3.26 -0.67
N SER A 114 -7.56 3.44 -1.57
CA SER A 114 -7.01 4.77 -1.90
C SER A 114 -7.93 5.62 -2.77
N SER A 115 -8.96 5.03 -3.35
CA SER A 115 -9.91 5.71 -4.24
C SER A 115 -11.30 5.08 -4.16
N PRO A 116 -12.36 5.84 -4.50
CA PRO A 116 -13.67 5.25 -4.79
C PRO A 116 -13.55 4.16 -5.86
N GLU A 117 -14.38 3.12 -5.75
CA GLU A 117 -14.44 2.08 -6.77
C GLU A 117 -15.30 2.58 -7.91
N ARG A 118 -14.73 2.61 -9.12
CA ARG A 118 -15.44 3.03 -10.32
C ARG A 118 -15.53 1.83 -11.24
N ILE A 119 -16.71 1.22 -11.30
CA ILE A 119 -16.95 0.06 -12.18
C ILE A 119 -17.10 0.51 -13.64
N LEU A 120 -17.70 1.67 -13.87
CA LEU A 120 -17.82 2.28 -15.19
C LEU A 120 -16.74 3.32 -15.46
N ARG A 121 -16.29 3.40 -16.72
CA ARG A 121 -15.51 4.52 -17.23
C ARG A 121 -16.33 5.82 -17.11
N ALA A 122 -15.67 6.92 -16.71
CA ALA A 122 -16.35 8.19 -16.43
C ALA A 122 -17.31 8.68 -17.54
N PRO A 123 -16.93 8.65 -18.84
CA PRO A 123 -17.85 9.09 -19.90
C PRO A 123 -19.10 8.22 -20.04
N LEU A 124 -18.99 6.92 -19.73
CA LEU A 124 -20.12 6.00 -19.79
C LEU A 124 -21.03 6.17 -18.58
N ALA A 125 -20.46 6.42 -17.39
CA ALA A 125 -21.24 6.75 -16.21
C ALA A 125 -22.07 8.02 -16.43
N GLU A 126 -21.47 9.08 -17.00
CA GLU A 126 -22.18 10.31 -17.34
C GLU A 126 -23.31 10.08 -18.37
N GLN A 127 -23.04 9.28 -19.41
CA GLN A 127 -24.06 8.91 -20.40
C GLN A 127 -25.22 8.15 -19.75
N LEU A 128 -24.92 7.24 -18.81
CA LEU A 128 -25.94 6.46 -18.10
C LEU A 128 -26.82 7.38 -17.23
N THR A 129 -26.20 8.29 -16.49
CA THR A 129 -26.90 9.29 -15.65
C THR A 129 -27.78 10.21 -16.51
N ALA A 130 -27.28 10.66 -17.66
CA ALA A 130 -28.07 11.48 -18.58
C ALA A 130 -29.25 10.71 -19.20
N ALA A 131 -29.03 9.45 -19.61
CA ALA A 131 -30.09 8.61 -20.16
C ALA A 131 -31.18 8.31 -19.12
N ARG A 132 -30.81 8.05 -17.86
CA ARG A 132 -31.73 7.91 -16.73
C ARG A 132 -32.59 9.16 -16.53
N ALA A 133 -31.97 10.33 -16.42
CA ALA A 133 -32.68 11.59 -16.24
C ALA A 133 -33.69 11.87 -17.37
N ALA A 134 -33.34 11.50 -18.61
CA ALA A 134 -34.24 11.63 -19.75
C ALA A 134 -35.44 10.66 -19.68
N LEU A 135 -35.23 9.42 -19.21
CA LEU A 135 -36.27 8.42 -19.08
C LEU A 135 -37.23 8.71 -17.91
N ASP A 136 -36.71 9.20 -16.79
CA ASP A 136 -37.51 9.54 -15.60
C ASP A 136 -38.49 10.69 -15.85
N GLY A 137 -38.23 11.53 -16.86
CA GLY A 137 -39.14 12.59 -17.30
C GLY A 137 -40.30 12.16 -18.20
N VAL A 138 -40.39 10.87 -18.57
CA VAL A 138 -41.47 10.37 -19.45
C VAL A 138 -42.73 10.09 -18.62
N GLU A 139 -43.77 10.88 -18.82
CA GLU A 139 -45.08 10.68 -18.19
C GLU A 139 -45.86 9.56 -18.91
N ALA A 140 -46.34 8.57 -18.15
CA ALA A 140 -46.97 7.34 -18.67
C ALA A 140 -46.11 6.54 -19.69
N PRO A 141 -44.92 6.05 -19.28
CA PRO A 141 -44.00 5.35 -20.17
C PRO A 141 -44.60 4.05 -20.70
N PRO A 142 -44.38 3.69 -21.99
CA PRO A 142 -44.66 2.35 -22.52
C PRO A 142 -44.00 1.25 -21.67
N ASP A 143 -44.53 0.03 -21.70
CA ASP A 143 -43.99 -1.10 -20.92
C ASP A 143 -42.49 -1.34 -21.13
N ALA A 144 -42.01 -1.20 -22.37
CA ALA A 144 -40.59 -1.32 -22.69
C ALA A 144 -39.73 -0.25 -21.98
N VAL A 145 -40.25 0.97 -21.83
CA VAL A 145 -39.56 2.07 -21.12
C VAL A 145 -39.57 1.82 -19.61
N ARG A 146 -40.68 1.32 -19.04
CA ARG A 146 -40.73 0.88 -17.63
C ARG A 146 -39.71 -0.23 -17.35
N GLN A 147 -39.61 -1.22 -18.23
CA GLN A 147 -38.62 -2.29 -18.10
C GLN A 147 -37.19 -1.76 -18.18
N ALA A 148 -36.90 -0.82 -19.09
CA ALA A 148 -35.60 -0.19 -19.19
C ALA A 148 -35.25 0.62 -17.93
N GLN A 149 -36.19 1.38 -17.36
CA GLN A 149 -36.01 2.11 -16.10
C GLN A 149 -35.70 1.15 -14.94
N ALA A 150 -36.45 0.05 -14.82
CA ALA A 150 -36.21 -0.96 -13.79
C ALA A 150 -34.84 -1.63 -13.94
N ALA A 151 -34.43 -1.98 -15.17
CA ALA A 151 -33.13 -2.57 -15.45
C ALA A 151 -31.98 -1.59 -15.12
N LEU A 152 -32.13 -0.31 -15.47
CA LEU A 152 -31.16 0.73 -15.11
C LEU A 152 -31.09 0.95 -13.61
N ALA A 153 -32.21 0.85 -12.88
CA ALA A 153 -32.23 0.98 -11.42
C ALA A 153 -31.45 -0.17 -10.75
N ALA A 154 -31.66 -1.41 -11.22
CA ALA A 154 -30.89 -2.57 -10.75
C ALA A 154 -29.39 -2.46 -11.10
N LEU A 155 -29.07 -1.99 -12.31
CA LEU A 155 -27.69 -1.76 -12.71
C LEU A 155 -27.02 -0.71 -11.83
N ASP A 156 -27.72 0.37 -11.51
CA ASP A 156 -27.22 1.45 -10.66
C ASP A 156 -26.92 0.94 -9.25
N ASP A 157 -27.76 0.07 -8.69
CA ASP A 157 -27.52 -0.56 -7.39
C ASP A 157 -26.28 -1.48 -7.43
N GLU A 158 -26.10 -2.24 -8.50
CA GLU A 158 -24.92 -3.09 -8.73
C GLU A 158 -23.63 -2.26 -8.94
N LEU A 159 -23.76 -1.06 -9.52
CA LEU A 159 -22.65 -0.16 -9.86
C LEU A 159 -22.34 0.89 -8.78
N ARG A 160 -23.22 1.02 -7.77
CA ARG A 160 -23.17 2.05 -6.72
C ARG A 160 -21.89 2.04 -5.90
N GLY A 161 -21.17 0.91 -5.87
CA GLY A 161 -19.90 0.78 -5.16
C GLY A 161 -19.99 1.26 -3.71
N ASP A 162 -19.12 2.19 -3.33
CA ASP A 162 -18.98 2.75 -1.97
C ASP A 162 -19.48 4.20 -1.86
N ASP A 163 -20.19 4.72 -2.86
CA ASP A 163 -20.50 6.16 -2.96
C ASP A 163 -21.49 6.67 -1.90
N VAL A 164 -21.97 5.80 -0.99
CA VAL A 164 -22.85 6.13 0.14
C VAL A 164 -22.33 5.51 1.44
N LEU A 165 -21.26 6.10 2.00
CA LEU A 165 -20.85 5.92 3.40
C LEU A 165 -20.71 7.27 4.09
#